data_AF-A0A6L9QEN8-F1
#
_entry.id   AF-A0A6L9QEN8-F1
#
_cell.length_a   1.000
_cell.length_b   1.000
_cell.length_c   1.000
_cell.angle_alpha   90.00
_cell.angle_beta   90.00
_cell.angle_gamma   90.00
#
_symmetry.space_group_name_H-M   'P 1'
#
loop_
_entity.id
_entity.type
_entity.pdbx_description
1 polymer ?
#
loop_
_entity_poly.entity_id
_entity_poly.type
_entity_poly.pdbx_seq_one_letter_code
_entity_poly.pdbx_strand_id
1 'polypeptide(L)'
;AAGGGPGATENGPSLRVLAAQVRKLTLDERGAAAQQAYGAAPTQPPIVGATRTSADRTWVFGTSAIPVPASSTANPEVAFYAAHWTGKEWQVGLSGGRAFAALLADVPAAVMSASEMRLLSKYGSVTAAQAAALVNGTRAGDRLMLPWKIGQVWAMTTSDGAASPRPLGSLAFSGGDGRVLASGTGRLYRFCGNASGNALVMLIHPSGLATTYYGLRSVPQLRDGSVVEQGAAIGRTGTARPCGGAAAPRAEVG
;
A
#
# COMPACT_ATOMS: atom_id res chain seq x y z
N ALA A 1 -44.23 12.81 36.67
CA ALA A 1 -42.86 13.37 36.64
C ALA A 1 -41.95 12.26 36.12
N ALA A 2 -41.56 12.31 34.84
CA ALA A 2 -40.30 12.90 34.35
C ALA A 2 -39.07 12.16 34.91
N GLY A 3 -38.17 11.58 34.13
CA GLY A 3 -38.01 11.66 32.68
C GLY A 3 -37.04 10.61 32.14
N GLY A 4 -37.24 10.26 30.88
CA GLY A 4 -36.25 9.56 30.08
C GLY A 4 -35.05 10.47 29.84
N GLY A 5 -33.86 10.01 30.24
CA GLY A 5 -32.62 10.58 29.76
C GLY A 5 -32.41 10.17 28.31
N PRO A 6 -32.22 11.11 27.37
CA PRO A 6 -31.78 10.75 26.04
C PRO A 6 -30.38 10.16 26.15
N GLY A 7 -30.22 8.91 25.70
CA GLY A 7 -28.92 8.27 25.59
C GLY A 7 -27.99 9.18 24.80
N ALA A 8 -26.83 9.52 25.39
CA ALA A 8 -25.81 10.28 24.71
C ALA A 8 -25.43 9.56 23.42
N THR A 9 -25.82 10.11 22.27
CA THR A 9 -25.22 9.74 21.00
C THR A 9 -23.73 10.09 21.12
N GLU A 10 -22.83 9.12 20.94
CA GLU A 10 -21.39 9.37 20.83
C GLU A 10 -21.15 10.29 19.63
N ASN A 11 -21.23 11.61 19.85
CA ASN A 11 -21.02 12.64 18.84
C ASN A 11 -19.51 12.88 18.63
N GLY A 12 -18.74 11.81 18.49
CA GLY A 12 -17.29 11.82 18.33
C GLY A 12 -16.83 11.11 17.06
N PRO A 13 -15.55 11.26 16.67
CA PRO A 13 -15.00 10.60 15.50
C PRO A 13 -15.10 9.06 15.62
N SER A 14 -15.94 8.45 14.78
CA SER A 14 -16.09 6.99 14.71
C SER A 14 -15.17 6.40 13.63
N LEU A 15 -14.21 5.57 14.04
CA LEU A 15 -13.32 4.85 13.11
C LEU A 15 -14.06 3.81 12.26
N ARG A 16 -15.21 3.30 12.74
CA ARG A 16 -16.06 2.40 11.96
C ARG A 16 -16.71 3.15 10.79
N VAL A 17 -17.22 4.36 11.05
CA VAL A 17 -17.78 5.24 10.02
C VAL A 17 -16.69 5.63 9.02
N LEU A 18 -15.50 6.02 9.50
CA LEU A 18 -14.34 6.29 8.65
C LEU A 18 -14.01 5.09 7.75
N ALA A 19 -13.90 3.89 8.31
CA ALA A 19 -13.57 2.70 7.52
C ALA A 19 -14.62 2.41 6.43
N ALA A 20 -15.91 2.60 6.72
CA ALA A 20 -16.97 2.47 5.72
C ALA A 20 -16.85 3.54 4.62
N GLN A 21 -16.54 4.78 4.97
CA GLN A 21 -16.32 5.87 4.02
C GLN A 21 -15.09 5.64 3.14
N VAL A 22 -13.97 5.20 3.72
CA VAL A 22 -12.75 4.85 2.96
C VAL A 22 -13.01 3.70 2.00
N ARG A 23 -13.76 2.66 2.40
CA ARG A 23 -14.15 1.56 1.50
C ARG A 23 -14.95 2.05 0.31
N LYS A 24 -15.97 2.88 0.56
CA LYS A 24 -16.78 3.47 -0.51
C LYS A 24 -15.91 4.30 -1.46
N LEU A 25 -15.13 5.24 -0.91
CA LEU A 25 -14.24 6.09 -1.70
C LEU A 25 -13.23 5.29 -2.53
N THR A 26 -12.69 4.20 -1.97
CA THR A 26 -11.75 3.32 -2.68
C THR A 26 -12.42 2.67 -3.89
N LEU A 27 -13.65 2.17 -3.75
CA LEU A 27 -14.38 1.60 -4.88
C LEU A 27 -14.76 2.68 -5.92
N ASP A 28 -15.19 3.85 -5.46
CA ASP A 28 -15.59 4.96 -6.33
C ASP A 28 -14.41 5.46 -7.19
N GLU A 29 -13.21 5.59 -6.62
CA GLU A 29 -12.03 6.11 -7.33
C GLU A 29 -11.20 5.04 -8.05
N ARG A 30 -11.16 3.81 -7.53
CA ARG A 30 -10.22 2.75 -8.00
C ARG A 30 -10.93 1.50 -8.49
N GLY A 31 -12.23 1.34 -8.27
CA GLY A 31 -12.97 0.12 -8.58
C GLY A 31 -12.97 -0.23 -10.06
N ALA A 32 -13.09 0.76 -10.95
CA ALA A 32 -13.04 0.53 -12.40
C ALA A 32 -11.66 0.02 -12.86
N ALA A 33 -10.59 0.63 -12.36
CA ALA A 33 -9.22 0.18 -12.64
C ALA A 33 -8.97 -1.24 -12.08
N ALA A 34 -9.42 -1.50 -10.85
CA ALA A 34 -9.36 -2.83 -10.25
C ALA A 34 -10.09 -3.87 -11.09
N GLN A 35 -11.32 -3.60 -11.52
CA GLN A 35 -12.09 -4.52 -12.34
C GLN A 35 -11.39 -4.81 -13.68
N GLN A 36 -10.82 -3.78 -14.32
CA GLN A 36 -10.06 -3.94 -15.55
C GLN A 36 -8.81 -4.78 -15.33
N ALA A 37 -8.05 -4.52 -14.28
CA ALA A 37 -6.83 -5.25 -13.96
C ALA A 37 -7.11 -6.70 -13.56
N TYR A 38 -8.19 -6.95 -12.82
CA TYR A 38 -8.52 -8.28 -12.28
C TYR A 38 -9.20 -9.16 -13.31
N GLY A 39 -9.78 -8.56 -14.36
CA GLY A 39 -10.65 -9.25 -15.33
C GLY A 39 -12.01 -9.63 -14.77
N ALA A 40 -12.36 -9.15 -13.57
CA ALA A 40 -13.61 -9.43 -12.88
C ALA A 40 -13.90 -8.34 -11.83
N ALA A 41 -15.17 -8.18 -11.46
CA ALA A 41 -15.55 -7.27 -10.39
C ALA A 41 -14.99 -7.74 -9.03
N PRO A 42 -14.56 -6.83 -8.14
CA PRO A 42 -14.20 -7.19 -6.77
C PRO A 42 -15.36 -7.87 -6.04
N THR A 43 -15.11 -9.00 -5.39
CA THR A 43 -16.12 -9.80 -4.67
C THR A 43 -16.15 -9.55 -3.16
N GLN A 44 -15.18 -8.77 -2.65
CA GLN A 44 -15.04 -8.45 -1.25
C GLN A 44 -14.88 -6.93 -1.05
N PRO A 45 -15.36 -6.38 0.08
CA PRO A 45 -15.16 -4.97 0.37
C PRO A 45 -13.67 -4.65 0.54
N PRO A 46 -13.24 -3.41 0.26
CA PRO A 46 -11.85 -3.01 0.48
C PRO A 46 -11.38 -3.27 1.92
N ILE A 47 -10.15 -3.77 2.03
CA ILE A 47 -9.44 -3.92 3.29
C ILE A 47 -8.92 -2.54 3.68
N VAL A 48 -9.33 -2.05 4.85
CA VAL A 48 -8.92 -0.73 5.36
C VAL A 48 -8.21 -0.93 6.69
N GLY A 49 -6.99 -0.42 6.78
CA GLY A 49 -6.16 -0.46 7.98
C GLY A 49 -5.74 0.94 8.41
N ALA A 50 -6.01 1.29 9.67
CA ALA A 50 -5.46 2.51 10.27
C ALA A 50 -4.01 2.24 10.66
N THR A 51 -3.07 2.94 10.01
CA THR A 51 -1.64 2.84 10.30
C THR A 51 -1.29 3.69 11.51
N ARG A 52 -1.84 4.91 11.59
CA ARG A 52 -1.66 5.85 12.71
C ARG A 52 -2.93 6.67 12.93
N THR A 53 -3.22 6.92 14.20
CA THR A 53 -4.35 7.73 14.65
C THR A 53 -3.85 8.72 15.69
N SER A 54 -4.26 9.97 15.61
CA SER A 54 -3.95 10.97 16.65
C SER A 54 -4.58 10.59 18.00
N ALA A 55 -4.07 11.13 19.10
CA ALA A 55 -4.56 10.82 20.44
C ALA A 55 -6.04 11.18 20.64
N ASP A 56 -6.49 12.28 20.06
CA ASP A 56 -7.89 12.76 20.04
C ASP A 56 -8.75 12.06 18.98
N ARG A 57 -8.17 11.14 18.20
CA ARG A 57 -8.80 10.38 17.12
C ARG A 57 -9.39 11.23 16.00
N THR A 58 -8.96 12.47 15.85
CA THR A 58 -9.42 13.36 14.77
C THR A 58 -8.62 13.21 13.48
N TRP A 59 -7.41 12.67 13.54
CA TRP A 59 -6.55 12.43 12.38
C TRP A 59 -6.23 10.95 12.24
N VAL A 60 -6.34 10.45 11.02
CA VAL A 60 -5.95 9.08 10.67
C VAL A 60 -5.16 9.06 9.38
N PHE A 61 -4.03 8.37 9.40
CA PHE A 61 -3.31 7.94 8.21
C PHE A 61 -3.36 6.43 8.12
N GLY A 62 -3.63 5.88 6.94
CA GLY A 62 -3.74 4.45 6.78
C GLY A 62 -3.63 3.98 5.33
N THR A 63 -4.00 2.72 5.14
CA THR A 63 -3.93 2.02 3.87
C THR A 63 -5.29 1.43 3.50
N SER A 64 -5.59 1.41 2.21
CA SER A 64 -6.73 0.72 1.62
C SER A 64 -6.26 -0.21 0.51
N ALA A 65 -6.89 -1.37 0.36
CA ALA A 65 -6.63 -2.31 -0.72
C ALA A 65 -7.94 -2.94 -1.20
N ILE A 66 -8.16 -3.01 -2.51
CA ILE A 66 -9.27 -3.76 -3.09
C ILE A 66 -8.82 -5.23 -3.22
N PRO A 67 -9.48 -6.19 -2.54
CA PRO A 67 -9.06 -7.58 -2.62
C PRO A 67 -9.11 -8.14 -4.05
N VAL A 68 -8.05 -8.82 -4.46
CA VAL A 68 -8.01 -9.50 -5.76
C VAL A 68 -8.89 -10.77 -5.67
N PRO A 69 -9.78 -11.03 -6.66
CA PRO A 69 -10.54 -12.28 -6.72
C PRO A 69 -9.64 -13.51 -6.76
N ALA A 70 -10.05 -14.61 -6.12
CA ALA A 70 -9.25 -15.84 -6.05
C ALA A 70 -8.95 -16.49 -7.41
N SER A 71 -9.72 -16.14 -8.45
CA SER A 71 -9.50 -16.59 -9.83
C SER A 71 -8.48 -15.73 -10.61
N SER A 72 -8.00 -14.64 -10.03
CA SER A 72 -7.10 -13.70 -10.69
C SER A 72 -5.70 -13.76 -10.06
N THR A 73 -4.69 -13.58 -10.91
CA THR A 73 -3.28 -13.46 -10.52
C THR A 73 -2.78 -12.01 -10.54
N ALA A 74 -3.68 -11.05 -10.80
CA ALA A 74 -3.35 -9.63 -10.83
C ALA A 74 -2.84 -9.12 -9.47
N ASN A 75 -2.12 -8.00 -9.49
CA ASN A 75 -1.74 -7.30 -8.27
C ASN A 75 -2.91 -6.51 -7.68
N PRO A 76 -2.98 -6.39 -6.34
CA PRO A 76 -4.02 -5.61 -5.69
C PRO A 76 -3.89 -4.11 -6.01
N GLU A 77 -5.03 -3.47 -6.27
CA GLU A 77 -5.16 -2.03 -6.26
C GLU A 77 -5.10 -1.52 -4.81
N VAL A 78 -4.09 -0.70 -4.52
CA VAL A 78 -3.80 -0.19 -3.18
C VAL A 78 -3.67 1.33 -3.17
N ALA A 79 -4.04 1.95 -2.05
CA ALA A 79 -3.88 3.39 -1.86
C ALA A 79 -3.59 3.71 -0.39
N PHE A 80 -2.81 4.76 -0.13
CA PHE A 80 -2.83 5.40 1.18
C PHE A 80 -4.09 6.24 1.31
N TYR A 81 -4.56 6.42 2.54
CA TYR A 81 -5.56 7.43 2.84
C TYR A 81 -5.10 8.31 3.99
N ALA A 82 -5.52 9.57 3.92
CA ALA A 82 -5.47 10.51 5.03
C ALA A 82 -6.91 10.91 5.35
N ALA A 83 -7.19 11.14 6.62
CA ALA A 83 -8.51 11.57 7.06
C ALA A 83 -8.42 12.52 8.25
N HIS A 84 -9.32 13.51 8.25
CA HIS A 84 -9.47 14.49 9.32
C HIS A 84 -10.94 14.64 9.69
N TRP A 85 -11.24 14.59 10.99
CA TRP A 85 -12.56 14.84 11.54
C TRP A 85 -12.79 16.34 11.73
N THR A 86 -13.82 16.88 11.10
CA THR A 86 -14.12 18.33 11.12
C THR A 86 -14.97 18.78 12.30
N GLY A 87 -15.29 17.88 13.23
CA GLY A 87 -16.33 18.09 14.25
C GLY A 87 -17.71 17.59 13.82
N LYS A 88 -17.94 17.39 12.51
CA LYS A 88 -19.21 16.90 11.97
C LYS A 88 -19.07 15.65 11.10
N GLU A 89 -18.01 15.61 10.29
CA GLU A 89 -17.79 14.53 9.33
C GLU A 89 -16.30 14.26 9.12
N TRP A 90 -16.01 13.11 8.53
CA TRP A 90 -14.66 12.79 8.08
C TRP A 90 -14.43 13.38 6.69
N GLN A 91 -13.41 14.23 6.57
CA GLN A 91 -12.76 14.49 5.30
C GLN A 91 -11.78 13.36 5.04
N VAL A 92 -11.82 12.77 3.84
CA VAL A 92 -11.00 11.62 3.46
C VAL A 92 -10.45 11.85 2.05
N GLY A 93 -9.20 11.52 1.82
CA GLY A 93 -8.59 11.50 0.50
C GLY A 93 -7.70 10.29 0.31
N LEU A 94 -7.62 9.78 -0.93
CA LEU A 94 -6.71 8.71 -1.32
C LEU A 94 -5.47 9.25 -2.04
N SER A 95 -4.33 8.58 -1.88
CA SER A 95 -3.08 8.93 -2.56
C SER A 95 -3.28 9.06 -4.08
N GLY A 96 -2.72 10.12 -4.66
CA GLY A 96 -2.92 10.51 -6.07
C GLY A 96 -4.09 11.51 -6.27
N GLY A 97 -4.93 11.73 -5.26
CA GLY A 97 -6.01 12.71 -5.27
C GLY A 97 -5.63 14.06 -4.63
N ARG A 98 -6.32 15.13 -5.03
CA ARG A 98 -6.12 16.48 -4.46
C ARG A 98 -6.49 16.56 -2.97
N ALA A 99 -7.56 15.87 -2.56
CA ALA A 99 -7.99 15.83 -1.16
C ALA A 99 -6.91 15.23 -0.25
N PHE A 100 -6.21 14.18 -0.71
CA PHE A 100 -5.10 13.59 0.03
C PHE A 100 -3.93 14.57 0.17
N ALA A 101 -3.55 15.26 -0.90
CA ALA A 101 -2.49 16.26 -0.84
C ALA A 101 -2.82 17.42 0.12
N ALA A 102 -4.06 17.89 0.14
CA ALA A 102 -4.52 18.89 1.09
C ALA A 102 -4.46 18.39 2.55
N LEU A 103 -4.99 17.19 2.81
CA LEU A 103 -4.94 16.57 4.13
C LEU A 103 -3.51 16.31 4.62
N LEU A 104 -2.59 15.94 3.73
CA LEU A 104 -1.17 15.79 4.07
C LEU A 104 -0.50 17.11 4.42
N ALA A 105 -0.91 18.23 3.84
CA ALA A 105 -0.35 19.54 4.17
C ALA A 105 -0.72 19.98 5.60
N ASP A 106 -1.90 19.56 6.08
CA ASP A 106 -2.44 19.94 7.38
C ASP A 106 -2.22 18.89 8.48
N VAL A 107 -1.63 17.73 8.14
CA VAL A 107 -1.47 16.61 9.09
C VAL A 107 -0.57 17.02 10.27
N PRO A 108 -0.98 16.75 11.53
CA PRO A 108 -0.17 17.11 12.68
C PRO A 108 1.09 16.24 12.76
N ALA A 109 2.18 16.84 13.26
CA ALA A 109 3.47 16.16 13.44
C ALA A 109 3.40 14.90 14.31
N ALA A 110 2.44 14.86 15.25
CA ALA A 110 2.16 13.69 16.09
C ALA A 110 1.70 12.46 15.30
N VAL A 111 1.04 12.67 14.15
CA VAL A 111 0.63 11.59 13.24
C VAL A 111 1.74 11.32 12.23
N MET A 112 2.31 12.35 11.61
CA MET A 112 3.28 12.18 10.53
C MET A 112 4.41 13.20 10.60
N SER A 113 5.66 12.72 10.49
CA SER A 113 6.80 13.65 10.44
C SER A 113 6.79 14.46 9.15
N ALA A 114 7.33 15.69 9.19
CA ALA A 114 7.43 16.54 8.00
C ALA A 114 8.21 15.87 6.85
N SER A 115 9.21 15.05 7.17
CA SER A 115 10.00 14.32 6.16
C SER A 115 9.22 13.22 5.45
N GLU A 116 8.29 12.59 6.16
CA GLU A 116 7.42 11.55 5.62
C GLU A 116 6.27 12.16 4.81
N MET A 117 5.69 13.26 5.29
CA MET A 117 4.71 14.06 4.56
C MET A 117 5.26 14.48 3.20
N ARG A 118 6.47 15.07 3.15
CA ARG A 118 7.10 15.49 1.88
C ARG A 118 7.28 14.31 0.93
N LEU A 119 7.64 13.14 1.45
CA LEU A 119 7.81 11.94 0.64
C LEU A 119 6.48 11.46 0.05
N LEU A 120 5.42 11.38 0.87
CA LEU A 120 4.09 10.95 0.42
C LEU A 120 3.44 11.96 -0.53
N SER A 121 3.63 13.26 -0.31
CA SER A 121 3.21 14.31 -1.25
C SER A 121 3.94 14.18 -2.57
N LYS A 122 5.26 13.89 -2.56
CA LYS A 122 6.02 13.62 -3.78
C LYS A 122 5.49 12.39 -4.50
N TYR A 123 5.33 11.26 -3.80
CA TYR A 123 4.74 10.03 -4.35
C TYR A 123 3.37 10.27 -5.01
N GLY A 124 2.49 11.03 -4.35
CA GLY A 124 1.18 11.37 -4.90
C GLY A 124 1.20 12.32 -6.10
N SER A 125 2.34 12.94 -6.40
CA SER A 125 2.51 13.91 -7.49
C SER A 125 3.25 13.38 -8.72
N VAL A 126 3.97 12.25 -8.58
CA VAL A 126 4.73 11.64 -9.67
C VAL A 126 3.77 11.10 -10.73
N THR A 127 3.89 11.60 -11.96
CA THR A 127 3.11 11.10 -13.11
C THR A 127 3.71 9.83 -13.67
N ALA A 128 2.93 9.06 -14.44
CA ALA A 128 3.42 7.87 -15.13
C ALA A 128 4.61 8.16 -16.06
N ALA A 129 4.60 9.30 -16.76
CA ALA A 129 5.69 9.73 -17.62
C ALA A 129 6.98 10.04 -16.83
N GLN A 130 6.86 10.73 -15.70
CA GLN A 130 7.98 11.00 -14.80
C GLN A 130 8.52 9.69 -14.19
N ALA A 131 7.64 8.79 -13.77
CA ALA A 131 8.01 7.49 -13.24
C ALA A 131 8.81 6.69 -14.28
N ALA A 132 8.32 6.60 -15.53
CA ALA A 132 8.99 5.90 -16.62
C ALA A 132 10.39 6.49 -16.91
N ALA A 133 10.54 7.81 -16.87
CA ALA A 133 11.84 8.47 -17.05
C ALA A 133 12.85 8.12 -15.94
N LEU A 134 12.38 7.89 -14.71
CA LEU A 134 13.22 7.53 -13.56
C LEU A 134 13.64 6.05 -13.54
N VAL A 135 13.00 5.18 -14.33
CA VAL A 135 13.31 3.73 -14.41
C VAL A 135 13.81 3.29 -15.80
N ASN A 136 14.16 4.22 -16.67
CA ASN A 136 14.56 3.94 -18.06
C ASN A 136 15.96 3.30 -18.23
N GLY A 137 16.58 2.81 -17.16
CA GLY A 137 17.90 2.18 -17.19
C GLY A 137 19.08 3.15 -17.26
N THR A 138 18.84 4.46 -17.33
CA THR A 138 19.90 5.44 -17.05
C THR A 138 20.24 5.37 -15.56
N ARG A 139 21.49 5.62 -15.16
CA ARG A 139 21.88 5.65 -13.72
C ARG A 139 21.23 6.81 -12.92
N ALA A 140 20.31 7.55 -13.53
CA ALA A 140 19.48 8.54 -12.87
C ALA A 140 18.37 7.85 -12.06
N GLY A 141 17.92 8.47 -10.97
CA GLY A 141 16.88 7.90 -10.09
C GLY A 141 17.45 7.12 -8.89
N ASP A 142 16.66 6.20 -8.33
CA ASP A 142 16.93 5.54 -7.04
C ASP A 142 17.91 4.36 -7.12
N ARG A 143 18.49 4.09 -8.30
CA ARG A 143 19.49 3.02 -8.53
C ARG A 143 19.02 1.66 -8.01
N LEU A 144 17.79 1.29 -8.36
CA LEU A 144 17.15 0.06 -7.90
C LEU A 144 17.99 -1.18 -8.26
N MET A 145 18.06 -2.13 -7.34
CA MET A 145 18.68 -3.44 -7.54
C MET A 145 17.61 -4.54 -7.55
N LEU A 146 17.96 -5.71 -8.08
CA LEU A 146 17.14 -6.91 -7.92
C LEU A 146 16.98 -7.23 -6.42
N PRO A 147 15.80 -7.71 -5.98
CA PRO A 147 15.44 -7.77 -4.55
C PRO A 147 16.05 -8.98 -3.81
N TRP A 148 17.29 -9.35 -4.15
CA TRP A 148 18.04 -10.44 -3.53
C TRP A 148 19.52 -10.10 -3.45
N LYS A 149 20.29 -10.94 -2.76
CA LYS A 149 21.71 -10.71 -2.52
C LYS A 149 22.50 -10.76 -3.84
N ILE A 150 23.41 -9.80 -4.03
CA ILE A 150 24.36 -9.81 -5.15
C ILE A 150 25.11 -11.15 -5.18
N GLY A 151 25.20 -11.74 -6.38
CA GLY A 151 25.81 -13.05 -6.60
C GLY A 151 24.83 -14.24 -6.54
N GLN A 152 23.55 -14.01 -6.20
CA GLN A 152 22.50 -15.02 -6.36
C GLN A 152 21.78 -14.91 -7.71
N VAL A 153 21.20 -16.04 -8.13
CA VAL A 153 20.37 -16.16 -9.32
C VAL A 153 18.99 -16.63 -8.90
N TRP A 154 17.97 -15.90 -9.34
CA TRP A 154 16.57 -16.21 -9.12
C TRP A 154 15.87 -16.33 -10.48
N ALA A 155 14.87 -17.20 -10.57
CA ALA A 155 14.03 -17.32 -11.75
C ALA A 155 13.01 -16.17 -11.77
N MET A 156 12.88 -15.52 -12.92
CA MET A 156 11.88 -14.48 -13.19
C MET A 156 10.74 -15.05 -14.03
N THR A 157 9.50 -14.82 -13.60
CA THR A 157 8.29 -15.06 -14.38
C THR A 157 7.43 -13.80 -14.39
N THR A 158 6.37 -13.78 -15.19
CA THR A 158 5.33 -12.77 -15.06
C THR A 158 4.38 -13.18 -13.94
N SER A 159 4.11 -12.29 -12.99
CA SER A 159 3.13 -12.53 -11.91
C SER A 159 1.70 -12.56 -12.47
N ASP A 160 1.46 -11.84 -13.55
CA ASP A 160 0.13 -11.67 -14.17
C ASP A 160 -0.13 -12.68 -15.32
N GLY A 161 0.73 -13.71 -15.50
CA GLY A 161 0.60 -14.75 -16.52
C GLY A 161 1.21 -14.42 -17.89
N ALA A 162 1.20 -15.38 -18.84
CA ALA A 162 1.86 -15.24 -20.15
C ALA A 162 1.14 -14.29 -21.13
N ALA A 163 -0.12 -13.94 -20.86
CA ALA A 163 -0.96 -13.09 -21.72
C ALA A 163 -1.00 -11.62 -21.28
N SER A 164 -0.15 -11.19 -20.35
CA SER A 164 -0.20 -9.83 -19.81
C SER A 164 0.15 -8.80 -20.90
N PRO A 165 -0.69 -7.75 -21.08
CA PRO A 165 -0.37 -6.68 -22.00
C PRO A 165 0.92 -5.97 -21.58
N ARG A 166 1.70 -5.51 -22.56
CA ARG A 166 2.92 -4.74 -22.31
C ARG A 166 2.59 -3.25 -22.12
N PRO A 167 3.35 -2.51 -21.28
CA PRO A 167 4.46 -2.99 -20.45
C PRO A 167 3.98 -3.92 -19.33
N LEU A 168 4.82 -4.88 -18.92
CA LEU A 168 4.48 -5.81 -17.85
C LEU A 168 4.16 -5.02 -16.57
N GLY A 169 3.01 -5.29 -15.98
CA GLY A 169 2.57 -4.62 -14.74
C GLY A 169 3.34 -5.09 -13.51
N SER A 170 3.88 -6.32 -13.54
CA SER A 170 4.62 -6.91 -12.43
C SER A 170 5.52 -8.07 -12.84
N LEU A 171 6.47 -8.42 -11.96
CA LEU A 171 7.43 -9.50 -12.15
C LEU A 171 7.44 -10.38 -10.89
N ALA A 172 7.41 -11.69 -11.07
CA ALA A 172 7.52 -12.65 -9.97
C ALA A 172 8.92 -13.27 -9.95
N PHE A 173 9.54 -13.32 -8.78
CA PHE A 173 10.87 -13.87 -8.56
C PHE A 173 10.85 -15.02 -7.55
N SER A 174 11.52 -16.12 -7.89
CA SER A 174 11.63 -17.31 -7.04
C SER A 174 13.03 -17.94 -7.09
N GLY A 175 13.41 -18.65 -6.04
CA GLY A 175 14.72 -19.31 -5.94
C GLY A 175 15.62 -18.71 -4.87
N GLY A 176 16.93 -18.88 -5.05
CA GLY A 176 17.96 -18.48 -4.09
C GLY A 176 17.71 -18.99 -2.68
N ASP A 177 18.01 -18.17 -1.68
CA ASP A 177 17.74 -18.46 -0.25
C ASP A 177 16.34 -17.99 0.21
N GLY A 178 15.53 -17.47 -0.72
CA GLY A 178 14.21 -16.92 -0.48
C GLY A 178 14.18 -15.66 0.41
N ARG A 179 15.31 -15.04 0.72
CA ARG A 179 15.38 -13.78 1.47
C ARG A 179 15.19 -12.60 0.51
N VAL A 180 14.18 -11.79 0.78
CA VAL A 180 13.85 -10.63 -0.06
C VAL A 180 14.45 -9.38 0.55
N LEU A 181 15.14 -8.60 -0.29
CA LEU A 181 15.82 -7.36 0.08
C LEU A 181 15.13 -6.14 -0.54
N ALA A 182 15.23 -5.00 0.13
CA ALA A 182 14.82 -3.72 -0.41
C ALA A 182 15.64 -3.38 -1.67
N SER A 183 14.96 -3.23 -2.82
CA SER A 183 15.60 -2.85 -4.08
C SER A 183 16.26 -1.46 -4.04
N GLY A 184 15.85 -0.58 -3.14
CA GLY A 184 16.41 0.74 -2.96
C GLY A 184 16.08 1.30 -1.59
N THR A 185 16.81 2.34 -1.15
CA THR A 185 16.50 3.04 0.10
C THR A 185 15.12 3.70 -0.01
N GLY A 186 14.31 3.60 1.03
CA GLY A 186 12.95 4.15 1.03
C GLY A 186 12.25 4.04 2.37
N ARG A 187 11.00 4.50 2.43
CA ARG A 187 10.13 4.31 3.59
C ARG A 187 9.18 3.14 3.35
N LEU A 188 9.16 2.21 4.30
CA LEU A 188 8.39 0.97 4.24
C LEU A 188 6.97 1.19 4.75
N TYR A 189 5.98 0.70 4.02
CA TYR A 189 4.57 0.65 4.40
C TYR A 189 4.01 -0.75 4.14
N ARG A 190 3.11 -1.21 5.00
CA ARG A 190 2.46 -2.53 4.87
C ARG A 190 0.99 -2.37 4.55
N PHE A 191 0.52 -3.20 3.63
CA PHE A 191 -0.87 -3.35 3.25
C PHE A 191 -1.31 -4.79 3.53
N CYS A 192 -2.55 -4.94 3.97
CA CYS A 192 -3.17 -6.24 4.26
C CYS A 192 -2.35 -7.12 5.22
N GLY A 193 -1.53 -6.51 6.09
CA GLY A 193 -0.67 -7.23 7.01
C GLY A 193 -1.48 -8.10 7.99
N ASN A 194 -0.99 -9.30 8.29
CA ASN A 194 -1.58 -10.17 9.30
C ASN A 194 -0.59 -10.57 10.40
N ALA A 195 -1.12 -11.18 11.47
CA ALA A 195 -0.34 -11.57 12.65
C ALA A 195 0.80 -12.55 12.32
N SER A 196 0.70 -13.32 11.24
CA SER A 196 1.74 -14.25 10.77
C SER A 196 2.89 -13.55 10.04
N GLY A 197 2.85 -12.22 9.91
CA GLY A 197 3.88 -11.44 9.23
C GLY A 197 3.81 -11.54 7.70
N ASN A 198 2.66 -11.98 7.15
CA ASN A 198 2.42 -11.88 5.71
C ASN A 198 1.84 -10.49 5.40
N ALA A 199 2.36 -9.83 4.37
CA ALA A 199 1.86 -8.53 3.93
C ALA A 199 2.18 -8.29 2.46
N LEU A 200 1.49 -7.33 1.86
CA LEU A 200 2.04 -6.55 0.76
C LEU A 200 2.89 -5.44 1.37
N VAL A 201 4.11 -5.27 0.88
CA VAL A 201 5.03 -4.22 1.33
C VAL A 201 5.25 -3.24 0.19
N MET A 202 5.13 -1.95 0.48
CA MET A 202 5.49 -0.88 -0.45
C MET A 202 6.64 -0.06 0.14
N LEU A 203 7.70 0.14 -0.63
CA LEU A 203 8.79 1.07 -0.31
C LEU A 203 8.66 2.30 -1.19
N ILE A 204 8.44 3.47 -0.58
CA ILE A 204 8.45 4.75 -1.29
C ILE A 204 9.87 5.32 -1.25
N HIS A 205 10.44 5.58 -2.42
CA HIS A 205 11.81 6.04 -2.59
C HIS A 205 11.91 7.56 -2.60
N PRO A 206 13.10 8.14 -2.35
CA PRO A 206 13.30 9.60 -2.38
C PRO A 206 12.87 10.28 -3.68
N SER A 207 12.90 9.58 -4.82
CA SER A 207 12.39 10.11 -6.09
C SER A 207 10.87 10.28 -6.13
N GLY A 208 10.12 9.66 -5.23
CA GLY A 208 8.66 9.53 -5.29
C GLY A 208 8.18 8.27 -6.01
N LEU A 209 9.09 7.46 -6.58
CA LEU A 209 8.77 6.10 -7.04
C LEU A 209 8.44 5.18 -5.88
N ALA A 210 7.73 4.10 -6.16
CA ALA A 210 7.51 3.01 -5.22
C ALA A 210 7.93 1.66 -5.81
N THR A 211 8.53 0.80 -4.98
CA THR A 211 8.62 -0.63 -5.24
C THR A 211 7.63 -1.37 -4.35
N THR A 212 6.84 -2.25 -4.97
CA THR A 212 5.85 -3.07 -4.27
C THR A 212 6.32 -4.53 -4.26
N TYR A 213 6.14 -5.20 -3.14
CA TYR A 213 6.53 -6.58 -2.90
C TYR A 213 5.32 -7.33 -2.36
N TYR A 214 4.78 -8.25 -3.15
CA TYR A 214 3.60 -9.03 -2.81
C TYR A 214 3.90 -10.50 -2.60
N GLY A 215 3.19 -11.11 -1.64
CA GLY A 215 3.44 -12.49 -1.23
C GLY A 215 4.59 -12.66 -0.24
N LEU A 216 5.00 -11.59 0.44
CA LEU A 216 6.03 -11.68 1.47
C LEU A 216 5.49 -12.36 2.73
N ARG A 217 6.36 -13.17 3.36
CA ARG A 217 6.21 -13.68 4.73
C ARG A 217 7.35 -13.17 5.61
N SER A 218 7.19 -13.29 6.92
CA SER A 218 8.22 -12.88 7.89
C SER A 218 8.68 -11.43 7.70
N VAL A 219 7.74 -10.54 7.35
CA VAL A 219 8.02 -9.11 7.18
C VAL A 219 8.43 -8.53 8.54
N PRO A 220 9.53 -7.77 8.63
CA PRO A 220 9.98 -7.14 9.86
C PRO A 220 8.89 -6.28 10.51
N GLN A 221 8.83 -6.32 11.84
CA GLN A 221 7.91 -5.50 12.65
C GLN A 221 8.48 -4.09 12.84
N LEU A 222 8.74 -3.39 11.73
CA LEU A 222 9.09 -1.96 11.73
C LEU A 222 7.80 -1.14 11.82
N ARG A 223 7.88 0.09 12.34
CA ARG A 223 6.75 1.04 12.22
C ARG A 223 6.60 1.43 10.75
N ASP A 224 5.37 1.52 10.24
CA ASP A 224 5.17 2.04 8.88
C ASP A 224 5.71 3.48 8.78
N GLY A 225 6.30 3.80 7.62
CA GLY A 225 7.07 5.03 7.41
C GLY A 225 8.52 4.95 7.89
N SER A 226 8.97 3.84 8.48
CA SER A 226 10.38 3.65 8.84
C SER A 226 11.28 3.61 7.61
N VAL A 227 12.48 4.17 7.73
CA VAL A 227 13.50 4.11 6.68
C VAL A 227 14.10 2.72 6.63
N VAL A 228 14.23 2.19 5.43
CA VAL A 228 14.88 0.93 5.12
C VAL A 228 15.92 1.22 4.05
N GLU A 229 17.16 0.78 4.27
CA GLU A 229 18.24 0.97 3.32
C GLU A 229 18.20 -0.05 2.19
N GLN A 230 18.73 0.33 1.03
CA GLN A 230 18.95 -0.60 -0.07
C GLN A 230 19.71 -1.85 0.41
N GLY A 231 19.21 -3.03 0.07
CA GLY A 231 19.80 -4.31 0.49
C GLY A 231 19.46 -4.77 1.90
N ALA A 232 18.73 -3.97 2.69
CA ALA A 232 18.17 -4.45 3.94
C ALA A 232 17.07 -5.49 3.68
N ALA A 233 16.94 -6.48 4.57
CA ALA A 233 15.92 -7.49 4.40
C ALA A 233 14.54 -6.99 4.81
N ILE A 234 13.57 -7.26 3.96
CA ILE A 234 12.18 -6.82 4.10
C ILE A 234 11.20 -8.00 4.19
N GLY A 235 11.69 -9.23 4.08
CA GLY A 235 10.91 -10.43 4.30
C GLY A 235 11.52 -11.64 3.62
N ARG A 236 10.67 -12.63 3.38
CA ARG A 236 10.98 -13.83 2.60
C ARG A 236 9.88 -14.05 1.57
N THR A 237 10.22 -14.73 0.48
CA THR A 237 9.23 -15.19 -0.51
C THR A 237 8.12 -15.99 0.17
N GLY A 238 6.94 -16.11 -0.44
CA GLY A 238 5.82 -16.81 0.16
C GLY A 238 4.80 -17.26 -0.87
N THR A 239 3.78 -17.98 -0.42
CA THR A 239 2.66 -18.43 -1.26
C THR A 239 1.35 -17.72 -0.94
N ALA A 240 1.26 -17.15 0.27
CA ALA A 240 0.08 -16.46 0.75
C ALA A 240 -0.11 -15.13 0.02
N ARG A 241 -1.37 -14.79 -0.27
CA ARG A 241 -1.77 -13.54 -0.93
C ARG A 241 -2.64 -12.72 0.02
N PRO A 242 -2.04 -11.91 0.91
CA PRO A 242 -2.76 -11.26 2.01
C PRO A 242 -3.81 -10.22 1.55
N CYS A 243 -3.69 -9.68 0.35
CA CYS A 243 -4.68 -8.79 -0.27
C CYS A 243 -5.58 -9.54 -1.28
N GLY A 244 -5.70 -10.86 -1.19
CA GLY A 244 -6.47 -11.69 -2.14
C GLY A 244 -5.69 -12.08 -3.40
N GLY A 245 -6.34 -12.84 -4.27
CA GLY A 245 -5.74 -13.44 -5.47
C GLY A 245 -5.42 -14.92 -5.29
N ALA A 246 -5.14 -15.60 -6.40
CA ALA A 246 -4.74 -16.99 -6.38
C ALA A 246 -3.42 -17.18 -5.61
N ALA A 247 -3.37 -18.17 -4.73
CA ALA A 247 -2.13 -18.54 -4.04
C ALA A 247 -1.03 -18.86 -5.07
N ALA A 248 0.20 -18.46 -4.79
CA ALA A 248 1.31 -18.77 -5.69
C ALA A 248 1.58 -20.29 -5.68
N PRO A 249 1.88 -20.91 -6.84
CA PRO A 249 2.17 -22.35 -6.91
C PRO A 249 3.48 -22.73 -6.20
N ARG A 250 4.34 -21.74 -5.91
CA ARG A 250 5.60 -21.88 -5.19
C ARG A 250 5.91 -20.61 -4.41
N ALA A 251 6.87 -20.67 -3.49
CA ALA A 251 7.31 -19.50 -2.77
C ALA A 251 8.00 -18.49 -3.71
N GLU A 252 7.41 -17.32 -3.87
CA GLU A 252 7.90 -16.24 -4.71
C GLU A 252 7.61 -14.87 -4.09
N VAL A 253 8.14 -13.81 -4.71
CA VAL A 253 7.75 -12.42 -4.46
C VAL A 253 7.38 -11.78 -5.79
N GLY A 254 6.22 -11.13 -5.84
CA GLY A 254 5.73 -10.33 -6.97
C GLY A 254 5.89 -8.85 -6.75
#